data_AF-A0A170TPH4-F1
#
_entry.id   AF-A0A170TPH4-F1
#
_cell.length_a   1.000
_cell.length_b   1.000
_cell.length_c   1.000
_cell.angle_alpha   90.00
_cell.angle_beta   90.00
_cell.angle_gamma   90.00
#
_symmetry.space_group_name_H-M   'P 1'
#
loop_
_entity.id
_entity.type
_entity.pdbx_description
1 polymer ?
#
loop_
_entity_poly.entity_id
_entity_poly.type
_entity_poly.pdbx_seq_one_letter_code
_entity_poly.pdbx_strand_id
1 'polypeptide(L)'
;MCFPLHLVFTKHLYKNRVALIGDAAHSIHPIAGQGLNLGIRDIDKLVSNIKSAKQYGIDIGSNYVLKNFSYDRYFDNFSMALFTTCINGIFSTKNCITKSIRFAGLSLVQSSKTIKNMMIKHAMGIGKLN
;
A
#
# COMPACT_ATOMS: atom_id res chain seq x y z
N MET A 1 22.04 15.87 4.53
CA MET A 1 20.73 16.58 4.47
C MET A 1 19.67 15.63 5.00
N CYS A 2 18.93 16.04 6.02
CA CYS A 2 17.83 15.26 6.59
C CYS A 2 16.54 15.69 5.90
N PHE A 3 15.86 14.77 5.23
CA PHE A 3 14.55 15.02 4.63
C PHE A 3 13.48 14.50 5.59
N PRO A 4 12.54 15.33 6.05
CA PRO A 4 11.45 14.88 6.91
C PRO A 4 10.49 14.03 6.07
N LEU A 5 10.47 12.71 6.30
CA LEU A 5 9.51 11.82 5.66
C LEU A 5 8.23 11.75 6.49
N HIS A 6 7.16 12.32 5.93
CA HIS A 6 5.81 12.14 6.42
C HIS A 6 5.12 11.05 5.62
N LEU A 7 4.44 10.13 6.32
CA LEU A 7 3.55 9.16 5.69
C LEU A 7 2.32 9.90 5.17
N VAL A 8 2.23 10.10 3.86
CA VAL A 8 1.13 10.83 3.21
C VAL A 8 0.50 9.94 2.16
N PHE A 9 -0.78 9.59 2.36
CA PHE A 9 -1.59 8.93 1.35
C PHE A 9 -2.61 9.92 0.81
N THR A 10 -2.61 10.14 -0.50
CA THR A 10 -3.58 11.02 -1.15
C THR A 10 -4.92 10.29 -1.30
N LYS A 11 -6.01 10.89 -0.77
CA LYS A 11 -7.38 10.31 -0.88
C LYS A 11 -7.90 10.26 -2.32
N HIS A 12 -7.37 11.09 -3.21
CA HIS A 12 -7.77 11.17 -4.62
C HIS A 12 -6.55 10.96 -5.51
N LEU A 13 -6.50 9.82 -6.21
CA LEU A 13 -5.40 9.47 -7.11
C LEU A 13 -5.53 10.10 -8.50
N TYR A 14 -6.63 10.81 -8.77
CA TYR A 14 -6.86 11.42 -10.06
C TYR A 14 -7.84 12.60 -9.96
N LYS A 15 -7.74 13.54 -10.90
CA LYS A 15 -8.68 14.65 -11.10
C LYS A 15 -8.49 15.25 -12.49
N ASN A 16 -9.56 15.67 -13.16
CA ASN A 16 -9.50 16.45 -14.41
C ASN A 16 -8.51 15.89 -15.46
N ARG A 17 -8.63 14.60 -15.80
CA ARG A 17 -7.74 13.90 -16.77
C ARG A 17 -6.28 13.72 -16.31
N VAL A 18 -5.96 14.02 -15.06
CA VAL A 18 -4.64 13.84 -14.44
C VAL A 18 -4.71 12.67 -13.47
N ALA A 19 -3.70 11.79 -13.52
CA ALA A 19 -3.48 10.70 -12.56
C ALA A 19 -2.20 10.97 -11.76
N LEU A 20 -2.21 10.63 -10.48
CA LEU A 20 -1.05 10.65 -9.58
C LEU A 20 -0.53 9.22 -9.43
N ILE A 21 0.79 9.06 -9.50
CA ILE A 21 1.49 7.77 -9.34
C ILE A 21 2.76 7.93 -8.51
N GLY A 22 3.27 6.85 -7.93
CA GLY A 22 4.52 6.85 -7.18
C GLY A 22 4.48 7.79 -5.97
N ASP A 23 5.56 8.51 -5.73
CA ASP A 23 5.70 9.40 -4.55
C ASP A 23 4.67 10.55 -4.54
N ALA A 24 4.12 10.92 -5.70
CA ALA A 24 3.03 11.90 -5.82
C ALA A 24 1.67 11.35 -5.36
N ALA A 25 1.50 10.02 -5.40
CA ALA A 25 0.29 9.34 -4.96
C ALA A 25 0.39 8.88 -3.50
N HIS A 26 1.57 8.40 -3.10
CA HIS A 26 1.83 7.80 -1.80
C HIS A 26 3.26 8.13 -1.35
N SER A 27 3.43 8.86 -0.24
CA SER A 27 4.70 8.94 0.49
C SER A 27 4.69 7.91 1.62
N ILE A 28 5.50 6.87 1.50
CA ILE A 28 5.54 5.73 2.44
C ILE A 28 6.84 5.76 3.23
N HIS A 29 6.75 5.32 4.50
CA HIS A 29 7.88 5.23 5.42
C HIS A 29 9.03 4.42 4.78
N PRO A 30 10.29 4.90 4.86
CA PRO A 30 11.39 4.31 4.11
C PRO A 30 11.81 3.00 4.77
N ILE A 31 11.16 1.91 4.39
CA ILE A 31 11.82 0.62 4.33
C ILE A 31 12.42 0.59 2.92
N ALA A 32 13.73 0.87 2.83
CA ALA A 32 14.45 1.11 1.59
C ALA A 32 14.02 0.15 0.46
N GLY A 33 13.54 0.71 -0.66
CA GLY A 33 13.17 -0.06 -1.86
C GLY A 33 11.66 -0.30 -2.10
N GLN A 34 10.77 0.00 -1.16
CA GLN A 34 9.32 -0.21 -1.38
C GLN A 34 8.65 0.87 -2.24
N GLY A 35 9.07 2.14 -2.16
CA GLY A 35 8.47 3.25 -2.93
C GLY A 35 8.57 3.05 -4.45
N LEU A 36 9.74 2.64 -4.94
CA LEU A 36 9.94 2.32 -6.36
C LEU A 36 9.04 1.16 -6.82
N ASN A 37 8.98 0.08 -6.04
CA ASN A 37 8.14 -1.07 -6.39
C ASN A 37 6.64 -0.72 -6.43
N LEU A 38 6.20 0.17 -5.55
CA LEU A 38 4.82 0.67 -5.55
C LEU A 38 4.56 1.56 -6.77
N GLY A 39 5.49 2.46 -7.12
CA GLY A 39 5.41 3.25 -8.35
C GLY A 39 5.36 2.40 -9.62
N ILE A 40 6.18 1.33 -9.70
CA ILE A 40 6.16 0.40 -10.83
C ILE A 40 4.79 -0.31 -10.94
N ARG A 41 4.20 -0.71 -9.81
CA ARG A 41 2.85 -1.29 -9.78
C ARG A 41 1.77 -0.28 -10.19
N ASP A 42 1.90 0.98 -9.80
CA ASP A 42 0.99 2.04 -10.24
C ASP A 42 1.05 2.20 -11.78
N ILE A 43 2.26 2.19 -12.35
CA ILE A 43 2.49 2.28 -13.80
C ILE A 43 1.86 1.08 -14.51
N ASP A 44 2.10 -0.14 -14.05
CA ASP A 44 1.56 -1.35 -14.67
C ASP A 44 0.02 -1.33 -14.75
N LYS A 45 -0.64 -0.95 -13.64
CA LYS A 45 -2.10 -0.83 -13.58
C LYS A 45 -2.64 0.31 -14.46
N LEU A 46 -1.99 1.47 -14.44
CA LEU A 46 -2.40 2.59 -15.29
C LEU A 46 -2.27 2.24 -16.77
N VAL A 47 -1.18 1.60 -17.17
CA VAL A 47 -0.94 1.15 -18.55
C VAL A 47 -1.98 0.11 -18.97
N SER A 48 -2.31 -0.85 -18.10
CA SER A 48 -3.36 -1.84 -18.36
C SER A 48 -4.70 -1.17 -18.64
N ASN A 49 -5.11 -0.22 -17.80
CA ASN A 49 -6.40 0.45 -17.93
C ASN A 49 -6.46 1.35 -19.18
N ILE A 50 -5.35 2.02 -19.52
CA ILE A 50 -5.23 2.80 -20.77
C ILE A 50 -5.29 1.89 -22.00
N LYS A 51 -4.62 0.74 -21.99
CA LYS A 51 -4.66 -0.23 -23.09
C LYS A 51 -6.07 -0.74 -23.34
N SER A 52 -6.78 -1.14 -22.27
CA SER A 52 -8.17 -1.57 -22.36
C SER A 52 -9.06 -0.44 -22.89
N ALA A 53 -8.92 0.78 -22.37
CA ALA A 53 -9.69 1.93 -22.86
C ALA A 53 -9.49 2.16 -24.36
N LYS A 54 -8.23 2.12 -24.82
CA LYS A 54 -7.89 2.27 -26.24
C LYS A 54 -8.50 1.17 -27.10
N GLN A 55 -8.54 -0.08 -26.62
CA GLN A 55 -9.13 -1.21 -27.33
C GLN A 55 -10.64 -1.04 -27.56
N TYR A 56 -11.34 -0.43 -26.59
CA TYR A 56 -12.78 -0.17 -26.68
C TYR A 56 -13.13 1.21 -27.23
N GLY A 57 -12.15 1.99 -27.72
CA GLY A 57 -12.37 3.35 -28.22
C GLY A 57 -12.80 4.36 -27.14
N ILE A 58 -12.57 4.03 -25.87
CA ILE A 58 -12.89 4.89 -24.73
C ILE A 58 -11.77 5.93 -24.58
N ASP A 59 -12.14 7.17 -24.29
CA ASP A 59 -11.20 8.23 -23.98
C ASP A 59 -10.34 7.87 -22.74
N ILE A 60 -9.03 7.82 -22.96
CA ILE A 60 -8.03 7.42 -21.97
C ILE A 60 -7.97 8.35 -20.75
N GLY A 61 -8.37 9.62 -20.92
CA GLY A 61 -8.43 10.60 -19.84
C GLY A 61 -9.81 10.69 -19.19
N SER A 62 -10.75 9.84 -19.59
CA SER A 62 -12.10 9.86 -19.06
C SER A 62 -12.13 9.52 -17.57
N ASN A 63 -13.11 10.07 -16.87
CA ASN A 63 -13.33 9.80 -15.46
C ASN A 63 -13.52 8.29 -15.20
N TYR A 64 -14.10 7.55 -16.16
CA TYR A 64 -14.26 6.10 -16.06
C TYR A 64 -12.92 5.36 -15.94
N VAL A 65 -11.96 5.65 -16.83
CA VAL A 65 -10.64 4.99 -16.85
C VAL A 65 -9.84 5.33 -15.60
N LEU A 66 -9.84 6.60 -15.21
CA LEU A 66 -9.11 7.09 -14.04
C LEU A 66 -9.73 6.61 -12.73
N LYS A 67 -11.06 6.48 -12.67
CA LYS A 67 -11.78 5.88 -11.54
C LYS A 67 -11.40 4.42 -11.37
N ASN A 68 -11.39 3.63 -12.45
CA ASN A 68 -10.99 2.22 -12.38
C ASN A 68 -9.55 2.07 -11.88
N PHE A 69 -8.61 2.88 -12.40
CA PHE A 69 -7.25 2.94 -11.87
C PHE A 69 -7.23 3.25 -10.36
N SER A 70 -7.99 4.25 -9.92
CA SER A 70 -8.05 4.61 -8.51
C SER A 70 -8.67 3.53 -7.63
N TYR A 71 -9.65 2.76 -8.14
CA TYR A 71 -10.26 1.63 -7.43
C TYR A 71 -9.29 0.46 -7.27
N ASP A 72 -8.55 0.12 -8.33
CA ASP A 72 -7.52 -0.93 -8.30
C ASP A 72 -6.45 -0.64 -7.23
N ARG A 73 -6.18 0.64 -6.98
CA ARG A 73 -5.24 1.11 -5.96
C ARG A 73 -5.89 1.38 -4.59
N TYR A 74 -7.22 1.51 -4.53
CA TYR A 74 -7.93 1.79 -3.28
C TYR A 74 -7.77 0.66 -2.27
N PHE A 75 -7.84 -0.60 -2.71
CA PHE A 75 -7.66 -1.74 -1.80
C PHE A 75 -6.26 -1.80 -1.22
N ASP A 76 -5.24 -1.56 -2.04
CA ASP A 76 -3.84 -1.51 -1.60
C ASP A 76 -3.59 -0.33 -0.65
N ASN A 77 -4.09 0.85 -0.99
CA ASN A 77 -3.94 2.05 -0.17
C ASN A 77 -4.72 1.96 1.15
N PHE A 78 -5.93 1.41 1.11
CA PHE A 78 -6.74 1.17 2.31
C PHE A 78 -6.08 0.13 3.23
N SER A 79 -5.62 -0.99 2.67
CA SER A 79 -4.93 -2.03 3.42
C SER A 79 -3.65 -1.49 4.07
N MET A 80 -2.85 -0.71 3.33
CA MET A 80 -1.63 -0.09 3.83
C MET A 80 -1.92 0.99 4.89
N ALA A 81 -2.93 1.83 4.69
CA ALA A 81 -3.35 2.84 5.66
C ALA A 81 -3.88 2.21 6.96
N LEU A 82 -4.71 1.17 6.84
CA LEU A 82 -5.23 0.42 7.97
C LEU A 82 -4.09 -0.25 8.74
N PHE A 83 -3.19 -0.94 8.04
CA PHE A 83 -2.03 -1.60 8.63
C PHE A 83 -1.15 -0.60 9.38
N THR A 84 -0.83 0.53 8.74
CA THR A 84 0.01 1.58 9.35
C THR A 84 -0.66 2.20 10.56
N THR A 85 -1.97 2.47 10.50
CA THR A 85 -2.71 3.06 11.63
C THR A 85 -2.85 2.07 12.79
N CYS A 86 -3.10 0.80 12.51
CA CYS A 86 -3.15 -0.26 13.51
C CYS A 86 -1.79 -0.46 14.19
N ILE A 87 -0.71 -0.57 13.41
CA ILE A 87 0.64 -0.68 13.98
C ILE A 87 0.99 0.57 14.77
N ASN A 88 0.80 1.76 14.21
CA ASN A 88 1.11 2.99 14.91
C ASN A 88 0.28 3.13 16.20
N GLY A 89 -1.02 2.82 16.17
CA GLY A 89 -1.89 2.82 17.34
C GLY A 89 -1.43 1.82 18.41
N ILE A 90 -1.11 0.59 18.00
CA ILE A 90 -0.59 -0.44 18.90
C ILE A 90 0.72 0.01 19.53
N PHE A 91 1.66 0.59 18.77
CA PHE A 91 3.03 0.92 19.21
C PHE A 91 3.20 2.29 19.88
N SER A 92 2.34 3.27 19.56
CA SER A 92 2.44 4.64 20.07
C SER A 92 1.63 4.90 21.34
N THR A 93 0.66 4.05 21.68
CA THR A 93 -0.10 4.17 22.95
C THR A 93 0.44 3.24 24.04
N LYS A 94 0.47 3.73 25.29
CA LYS A 94 0.99 3.01 26.48
C LYS A 94 -0.14 2.57 27.42
N ASN A 95 -1.22 2.02 26.88
CA ASN A 95 -2.37 1.58 27.68
C ASN A 95 -2.32 0.06 27.92
N CYS A 96 -2.96 -0.42 29.00
CA CYS A 96 -2.91 -1.83 29.42
C CYS A 96 -3.42 -2.79 28.31
N ILE A 97 -4.47 -2.37 27.60
CA ILE A 97 -5.06 -3.10 26.46
C ILE A 97 -4.06 -3.28 25.32
N THR A 98 -3.37 -2.21 24.91
CA THR A 98 -2.36 -2.28 23.84
C THR A 98 -1.14 -3.11 24.24
N LYS A 99 -0.79 -3.15 25.54
CA LYS A 99 0.29 -4.01 26.05
C LYS A 99 -0.07 -5.48 25.93
N SER A 100 -1.30 -5.85 26.29
CA SER A 100 -1.81 -7.23 26.14
C SER A 100 -1.90 -7.66 24.68
N ILE A 101 -2.35 -6.76 23.79
CA ILE A 101 -2.38 -7.03 22.34
C ILE A 101 -0.97 -7.27 21.78
N ARG A 102 0.02 -6.43 22.15
CA ARG A 102 1.43 -6.63 21.75
C ARG A 102 1.96 -7.96 22.25
N PHE A 103 1.72 -8.29 23.53
CA PHE A 103 2.22 -9.51 24.14
C PHE A 103 1.59 -10.76 23.51
N ALA A 104 0.28 -10.77 23.31
CA ALA A 104 -0.43 -11.85 22.62
C ALA A 104 0.04 -12.01 21.17
N GLY A 105 0.20 -10.90 20.43
CA GLY A 105 0.70 -10.92 19.06
C GLY A 105 2.12 -11.47 18.96
N LEU A 106 3.04 -11.01 19.80
CA LEU A 106 4.42 -11.50 19.86
C LEU A 106 4.48 -12.98 20.27
N SER A 107 3.65 -13.39 21.23
CA SER A 107 3.59 -14.78 21.72
C SER A 107 3.00 -15.73 20.66
N LEU A 108 2.03 -15.27 19.84
CA LEU A 108 1.52 -16.02 18.70
C LEU A 108 2.57 -16.20 17.59
N VAL A 109 3.31 -15.14 17.26
CA VAL A 109 4.41 -15.21 16.27
C VAL A 109 5.55 -16.11 16.78
N GLN A 110 5.82 -16.11 18.08
CA GLN A 110 6.88 -16.92 18.68
C GLN A 110 6.50 -18.39 18.81
N SER A 111 5.21 -18.70 19.08
CA SER A 111 4.72 -20.08 19.23
C SER A 111 4.46 -20.77 17.90
N SER A 112 4.18 -20.03 16.81
CA SER A 112 3.89 -20.62 15.49
C SER A 112 5.05 -20.45 14.50
N LYS A 113 5.72 -21.58 14.20
CA LYS A 113 6.80 -21.64 13.20
C LYS A 113 6.30 -21.30 11.79
N THR A 114 5.03 -21.61 11.49
CA THR A 114 4.37 -21.31 10.22
C THR A 114 4.19 -19.81 9.99
N ILE A 115 3.68 -19.10 11.01
CA ILE A 115 3.48 -17.64 10.94
C ILE A 115 4.83 -16.93 10.79
N LYS A 116 5.83 -17.35 11.57
CA LYS A 116 7.20 -16.83 11.47
C LYS A 116 7.78 -17.01 10.06
N ASN A 117 7.64 -18.20 9.49
CA ASN A 117 8.12 -18.49 8.13
C ASN A 117 7.36 -17.71 7.05
N MET A 118 6.06 -17.48 7.22
CA MET A 118 5.28 -16.64 6.31
C MET A 118 5.72 -15.17 6.36
N MET A 119 5.93 -14.61 7.55
CA MET A 119 6.42 -13.23 7.71
C MET A 119 7.81 -13.05 7.10
N ILE A 120 8.71 -14.00 7.31
CA ILE A 120 10.05 -13.99 6.70
C ILE A 120 9.97 -14.05 5.18
N LYS A 121 9.16 -14.97 4.62
CA LYS A 121 8.95 -15.07 3.16
C LYS A 121 8.34 -13.80 2.57
N HIS A 122 7.42 -13.16 3.28
CA HIS A 122 6.82 -11.90 2.86
C HIS A 122 7.82 -10.74 2.93
N ALA A 123 8.62 -10.64 4.00
CA ALA A 123 9.68 -9.64 4.14
C ALA A 123 10.80 -9.81 3.08
N MET A 124 11.07 -11.04 2.66
CA MET A 124 11.98 -11.36 1.56
C MET A 124 11.36 -11.15 0.16
N GLY A 125 10.07 -10.83 0.06
CA GLY A 125 9.38 -10.60 -1.21
C GLY A 125 9.07 -11.87 -2.03
N ILE A 126 9.18 -13.05 -1.44
CA ILE A 126 9.05 -14.37 -2.11
C ILE A 126 7.64 -14.96 -1.94
N GLY A 127 6.79 -14.35 -1.10
CA GLY A 127 5.44 -14.84 -0.82
C GLY A 127 4.40 -14.41 -1.85
N LYS A 128 4.20 -15.18 -2.92
CA LYS A 128 2.91 -15.23 -3.64
C LYS A 128 1.95 -16.12 -2.84
N LEU A 129 0.84 -15.55 -2.38
CA LEU A 129 -0.36 -16.33 -2.06
C LEU A 129 -0.96 -16.71 -3.42
N ASN A 130 -0.68 -17.94 -3.86
CA ASN A 130 -1.46 -18.60 -4.91
C ASN A 130 -2.77 -19.10 -4.31
#